data_AF-A0A8C4PIC3-F1
#
_entry.id   AF-A0A8C4PIC3-F1
#
_cell.length_a   1.000
_cell.length_b   1.000
_cell.length_c   1.000
_cell.angle_alpha   90.00
_cell.angle_beta   90.00
_cell.angle_gamma   90.00
#
_symmetry.space_group_name_H-M   'P 1'
#
loop_
_entity.id
_entity.type
_entity.pdbx_description
1 polymer ?
#
loop_
_entity_poly.entity_id
_entity_poly.type
_entity_poly.pdbx_seq_one_letter_code
_entity_poly.pdbx_strand_id
1 'polypeptide(L)'
;MEDELTREHLAAEQRMVHRIQRIMMECHREKIAAVEKARAEERQKTREAVQDQRRKTVEELVNTGVTALNDQSKNMSYLIREKEHELNVYCSMAQRQKQEEVQEVLQEAEKIHQASLGTVMDKLVNTQGELLSIAKQLGIMTNWKDFLEEELQETRVAFQKYINYTFPKLSPGQADFILPERKKTPSNLIAPADKATLD
;
A
#
# COMPACT_ATOMS: atom_id res chain seq x y z
N MET A 1 -64.54 122.60 -8.30
CA MET A 1 -65.21 121.86 -7.20
C MET A 1 -65.58 120.44 -7.63
N GLU A 2 -66.63 120.19 -8.43
CA GLU A 2 -67.01 118.80 -8.83
C GLU A 2 -66.02 118.13 -9.81
N ASP A 3 -65.50 118.86 -10.80
CA ASP A 3 -64.51 118.32 -11.77
C ASP A 3 -63.13 118.04 -11.17
N GLU A 4 -62.77 118.69 -10.06
CA GLU A 4 -61.51 118.44 -9.33
C GLU A 4 -61.64 117.18 -8.46
N LEU A 5 -62.78 117.00 -7.78
CA LEU A 5 -63.08 115.83 -6.96
C LEU A 5 -63.10 114.54 -7.79
N THR A 6 -63.68 114.57 -9.00
CA THR A 6 -63.72 113.41 -9.90
C THR A 6 -62.33 113.04 -10.44
N ARG A 7 -61.48 114.04 -10.71
CA ARG A 7 -60.09 113.83 -11.14
C ARG A 7 -59.22 113.24 -10.04
N GLU A 8 -59.40 113.68 -8.79
CA GLU A 8 -58.71 113.11 -7.63
C GLU A 8 -59.16 111.67 -7.33
N HIS A 9 -60.46 111.37 -7.47
CA HIS A 9 -61.00 110.02 -7.31
C HIS A 9 -60.42 109.05 -8.35
N LEU A 10 -60.42 109.43 -9.64
CA LEU A 10 -59.83 108.65 -10.72
C LEU A 10 -58.31 108.45 -10.52
N ALA A 11 -57.59 109.47 -10.03
CA ALA A 11 -56.18 109.34 -9.70
C ALA A 11 -55.93 108.40 -8.50
N ALA A 12 -56.82 108.40 -7.51
CA ALA A 12 -56.76 107.47 -6.37
C ALA A 12 -57.03 106.02 -6.81
N GLU A 13 -58.01 105.80 -7.67
CA GLU A 13 -58.28 104.49 -8.28
C GLU A 13 -57.11 103.98 -9.11
N GLN A 14 -56.50 104.83 -9.94
CA GLN A 14 -55.31 104.45 -10.72
C GLN A 14 -54.12 104.08 -9.82
N ARG A 15 -53.89 104.83 -8.74
CA ARG A 15 -52.87 104.49 -7.73
C ARG A 15 -53.17 103.15 -7.05
N MET A 16 -54.44 102.90 -6.73
CA MET A 16 -54.88 101.64 -6.11
C MET A 16 -54.72 100.46 -7.07
N VAL A 17 -55.13 100.59 -8.33
CA VAL A 17 -54.94 99.58 -9.38
C VAL A 17 -53.46 99.28 -9.60
N HIS A 18 -52.61 100.31 -9.72
CA HIS A 18 -51.17 100.12 -9.85
C HIS A 18 -50.56 99.41 -8.65
N ARG A 19 -51.01 99.75 -7.43
CA ARG A 19 -50.57 99.08 -6.20
C ARG A 19 -51.00 97.61 -6.16
N ILE A 20 -52.24 97.31 -6.56
CA ILE A 20 -52.74 95.93 -6.67
C ILE A 20 -51.96 95.15 -7.73
N GLN A 21 -51.73 95.73 -8.91
CA GLN A 21 -50.94 95.11 -9.97
C GLN A 21 -49.50 94.82 -9.52
N ARG A 22 -48.87 95.75 -8.79
CA ARG A 22 -47.54 95.55 -8.21
C ARG A 22 -47.53 94.39 -7.22
N ILE A 23 -48.49 94.34 -6.30
CA ILE A 23 -48.63 93.24 -5.33
C ILE A 23 -48.87 91.91 -6.05
N MET A 24 -49.70 91.87 -7.10
CA MET A 24 -49.91 90.65 -7.90
C MET A 24 -48.64 90.18 -8.59
N MET A 25 -47.83 91.10 -9.14
CA MET A 25 -46.55 90.74 -9.75
C MET A 25 -45.54 90.22 -8.72
N GLU A 26 -45.47 90.84 -7.53
CA GLU A 26 -44.62 90.38 -6.42
C GLU A 26 -45.06 88.99 -5.93
N CYS A 27 -46.35 88.79 -5.69
CA CYS A 27 -46.91 87.48 -5.31
C CYS A 27 -46.70 86.41 -6.39
N HIS A 28 -46.81 86.76 -7.66
CA HIS A 28 -46.54 85.84 -8.77
C HIS A 28 -45.07 85.41 -8.81
N ARG A 29 -44.14 86.35 -8.60
CA ARG A 29 -42.70 86.05 -8.50
C ARG A 29 -42.39 85.16 -7.30
N GLU A 30 -42.97 85.44 -6.14
CA GLU A 30 -42.81 84.61 -4.94
C GLU A 30 -43.37 83.20 -5.16
N LYS A 31 -44.54 83.07 -5.81
CA LYS A 31 -45.11 81.77 -6.18
C LYS A 31 -44.17 80.98 -7.09
N ILE A 32 -43.60 81.62 -8.12
CA ILE A 32 -42.65 80.95 -9.02
C ILE A 32 -41.41 80.50 -8.23
N ALA A 33 -40.82 81.38 -7.42
CA ALA A 33 -39.65 81.05 -6.61
C ALA A 33 -39.93 79.91 -5.61
N ALA A 34 -41.11 79.90 -4.98
CA ALA A 34 -41.52 78.82 -4.08
C ALA A 34 -41.71 77.47 -4.81
N VAL A 35 -42.30 77.49 -6.02
CA VAL A 35 -42.47 76.29 -6.84
C VAL A 35 -41.13 75.77 -7.35
N GLU A 36 -40.21 76.65 -7.76
CA GLU A 36 -38.86 76.26 -8.18
C GLU A 36 -38.07 75.64 -7.04
N LYS A 37 -38.14 76.22 -5.84
CA LYS A 37 -37.52 75.67 -4.64
C LYS A 37 -38.11 74.31 -4.28
N ALA A 38 -39.43 74.16 -4.27
CA ALA A 38 -40.10 72.89 -4.00
C ALA A 38 -39.72 71.81 -5.03
N ARG A 39 -39.63 72.16 -6.32
CA ARG A 39 -39.16 71.24 -7.37
C ARG A 39 -37.69 70.88 -7.23
N ALA A 40 -36.83 71.81 -6.79
CA ALA A 40 -35.42 71.51 -6.54
C ALA A 40 -35.26 70.54 -5.37
N GLU A 41 -36.00 70.74 -4.28
CA GLU A 41 -36.02 69.85 -3.12
C GLU A 41 -36.58 68.45 -3.47
N GLU A 42 -37.64 68.38 -4.27
CA GLU A 42 -38.21 67.11 -4.74
C GLU A 42 -37.22 66.34 -5.62
N ARG A 43 -36.56 67.01 -6.57
CA ARG A 43 -35.48 66.39 -7.38
C ARG A 43 -34.32 65.91 -6.52
N GLN A 44 -33.95 66.66 -5.49
CA GLN A 44 -32.86 66.27 -4.60
C GLN A 44 -33.22 65.02 -3.80
N LYS A 45 -34.42 64.98 -3.18
CA LYS A 45 -34.92 63.80 -2.47
C LYS A 45 -35.02 62.57 -3.38
N THR A 46 -35.49 62.76 -4.62
CA THR A 46 -35.56 61.68 -5.62
C THR A 46 -34.17 61.16 -5.98
N ARG A 47 -33.15 62.03 -6.12
CA ARG A 47 -31.76 61.60 -6.38
C ARG A 47 -31.17 60.81 -5.22
N GLU A 48 -31.36 61.30 -3.99
CA GLU A 48 -30.90 60.62 -2.77
C GLU A 48 -31.54 59.24 -2.63
N ALA A 49 -32.87 59.15 -2.80
CA ALA A 49 -33.59 57.88 -2.76
C ALA A 49 -33.09 56.88 -3.82
N VAL A 50 -32.82 57.34 -5.05
CA VAL A 50 -32.25 56.49 -6.10
C VAL A 50 -30.83 56.03 -5.75
N GLN A 51 -30.00 56.89 -5.17
CA GLN A 51 -28.65 56.55 -4.76
C GLN A 51 -28.63 55.52 -3.62
N ASP A 52 -29.49 55.71 -2.62
CA ASP A 52 -29.65 54.77 -1.50
C ASP A 52 -30.15 53.41 -1.98
N GLN A 53 -31.13 53.39 -2.89
CA GLN A 53 -31.62 52.15 -3.47
C GLN A 53 -30.52 51.45 -4.26
N ARG A 54 -29.74 52.18 -5.08
CA ARG A 54 -28.59 51.61 -5.80
C ARG A 54 -27.60 50.98 -4.84
N ARG A 55 -27.23 51.68 -3.77
CA ARG A 55 -26.31 51.16 -2.75
C ARG A 55 -26.81 49.86 -2.13
N LYS A 56 -28.08 49.81 -1.73
CA LYS A 56 -28.71 48.59 -1.18
C LYS A 56 -28.69 47.44 -2.17
N THR A 57 -29.09 47.68 -3.42
CA THR A 57 -29.10 46.62 -4.45
C THR A 57 -27.70 46.07 -4.75
N VAL A 58 -26.68 46.92 -4.74
CA VAL A 58 -25.29 46.49 -4.94
C VAL A 58 -24.80 45.66 -3.74
N GLU A 59 -25.11 46.09 -2.52
CA GLU A 59 -24.76 45.36 -1.31
C GLU A 59 -25.45 44.00 -1.23
N GLU A 60 -26.74 43.94 -1.55
CA GLU A 60 -27.50 42.67 -1.64
C GLU A 60 -26.92 41.74 -2.70
N LEU A 61 -26.58 42.28 -3.88
CA LEU A 61 -25.99 41.49 -4.97
C LEU A 61 -24.61 40.94 -4.58
N VAL A 62 -23.76 41.76 -3.95
CA VAL A 62 -22.43 41.32 -3.46
C VAL A 62 -22.60 40.25 -2.37
N ASN A 63 -23.46 40.48 -1.39
CA ASN A 63 -23.68 39.53 -0.30
C ASN A 63 -24.22 38.19 -0.83
N THR A 64 -25.20 38.23 -1.73
CA THR A 64 -25.76 37.03 -2.36
C THR A 64 -24.71 36.29 -3.20
N GLY A 65 -23.87 37.04 -3.94
CA GLY A 65 -22.77 36.48 -4.71
C GLY A 65 -21.73 35.78 -3.81
N VAL A 66 -21.33 36.42 -2.71
CA VAL A 66 -20.38 35.84 -1.74
C VAL A 66 -20.95 34.59 -1.08
N THR A 67 -22.23 34.59 -0.68
CA THR A 67 -22.86 33.40 -0.09
C THR A 67 -22.94 32.25 -1.10
N ALA A 68 -23.33 32.53 -2.34
CA ALA A 68 -23.42 31.51 -3.39
C ALA A 68 -22.05 30.88 -3.70
N LEU A 69 -20.99 31.70 -3.80
CA LEU A 69 -19.62 31.20 -4.00
C LEU A 69 -19.13 30.37 -2.81
N ASN A 70 -19.42 30.81 -1.59
CA ASN A 70 -19.07 30.06 -0.38
C ASN A 70 -19.79 28.71 -0.31
N ASP A 71 -21.07 28.67 -0.65
CA ASP A 71 -21.84 27.42 -0.64
C ASP A 71 -21.38 26.47 -1.75
N GLN A 72 -21.07 26.98 -2.94
CA GLN A 72 -20.46 26.20 -4.01
C GLN A 72 -19.09 25.63 -3.58
N SER A 73 -18.25 26.45 -2.95
CA SER A 73 -16.94 26.03 -2.46
C SER A 73 -17.03 24.94 -1.39
N LYS A 74 -17.97 25.08 -0.44
CA LYS A 74 -18.24 24.05 0.57
C LYS A 74 -18.72 22.74 -0.04
N ASN A 75 -19.67 22.81 -0.98
CA ASN A 75 -20.19 21.63 -1.66
C ASN A 75 -19.08 20.91 -2.45
N MET A 76 -18.26 21.66 -3.19
CA MET A 76 -17.11 21.10 -3.90
C MET A 76 -16.11 20.45 -2.94
N SER A 77 -15.80 21.11 -1.81
CA SER A 77 -14.89 20.57 -0.79
C SER A 77 -15.43 19.28 -0.16
N TYR A 78 -16.74 19.21 0.07
CA TYR A 78 -17.39 17.99 0.54
C TYR A 78 -17.27 16.86 -0.49
N LEU A 79 -17.59 17.13 -1.75
CA LEU A 79 -17.50 16.14 -2.83
C LEU A 79 -16.07 15.62 -3.03
N ILE A 80 -15.06 16.50 -2.94
CA ILE A 80 -13.65 16.10 -3.03
C ILE A 80 -13.30 15.12 -1.90
N ARG A 81 -13.69 15.43 -0.65
CA ARG A 81 -13.42 14.54 0.50
C ARG A 81 -14.14 13.21 0.38
N GLU A 82 -15.38 13.20 -0.10
CA GLU A 82 -16.14 11.98 -0.33
C GLU A 82 -15.46 11.10 -1.39
N LYS A 83 -15.02 11.70 -2.51
CA LYS A 83 -14.31 10.99 -3.57
C LYS A 83 -12.93 10.50 -3.15
N GLU A 84 -12.20 11.29 -2.37
CA GLU A 84 -10.92 10.88 -1.79
C GLU A 84 -11.10 9.69 -0.83
N HIS A 85 -12.15 9.72 0.00
CA HIS A 85 -12.46 8.60 0.88
C HIS A 85 -12.83 7.33 0.10
N GLU A 86 -13.69 7.46 -0.92
CA GLU A 86 -14.07 6.36 -1.80
C GLU A 86 -12.83 5.74 -2.48
N LEU A 87 -11.96 6.58 -3.05
CA LEU A 87 -10.72 6.13 -3.68
C LEU A 87 -9.80 5.41 -2.68
N ASN A 88 -9.65 5.95 -1.47
CA ASN A 88 -8.82 5.34 -0.43
C ASN A 88 -9.34 3.96 -0.02
N VAL A 89 -10.67 3.80 0.09
CA VAL A 89 -11.30 2.48 0.34
C VAL A 89 -10.95 1.51 -0.78
N TYR A 90 -11.15 1.88 -2.05
CA TYR A 90 -10.80 1.03 -3.19
C TYR A 90 -9.32 0.66 -3.23
N CYS A 91 -8.42 1.63 -3.01
CA CYS A 91 -6.98 1.37 -2.94
C CYS A 91 -6.63 0.39 -1.82
N SER A 92 -7.21 0.56 -0.63
CA SER A 92 -6.97 -0.34 0.50
C SER A 92 -7.46 -1.76 0.24
N MET A 93 -8.61 -1.92 -0.45
CA MET A 93 -9.15 -3.21 -0.84
C MET A 93 -8.26 -3.89 -1.87
N ALA A 94 -7.86 -3.18 -2.92
CA ALA A 94 -6.97 -3.71 -3.96
C ALA A 94 -5.61 -4.11 -3.38
N GLN A 95 -5.06 -3.32 -2.45
CA GLN A 95 -3.81 -3.66 -1.76
C GLN A 95 -3.96 -4.92 -0.90
N ARG A 96 -5.07 -5.03 -0.15
CA ARG A 96 -5.35 -6.21 0.68
C ARG A 96 -5.48 -7.46 -0.18
N GLN A 97 -6.25 -7.39 -1.26
CA GLN A 97 -6.42 -8.51 -2.19
C GLN A 97 -5.08 -8.96 -2.77
N LYS A 98 -4.26 -8.02 -3.23
CA LYS A 98 -2.92 -8.36 -3.74
C LYS A 98 -2.04 -9.01 -2.68
N GLN A 99 -2.14 -8.56 -1.42
CA GLN A 99 -1.38 -9.14 -0.31
C GLN A 99 -1.87 -10.56 0.02
N GLU A 100 -3.19 -10.79 -0.01
CA GLU A 100 -3.80 -12.11 0.17
C GLU A 100 -3.39 -13.07 -0.95
N GLU A 101 -3.46 -12.65 -2.21
CA GLU A 101 -3.01 -13.47 -3.37
C GLU A 101 -1.53 -13.88 -3.25
N VAL A 102 -0.65 -12.93 -2.87
CA VAL A 102 0.77 -13.24 -2.65
C VAL A 102 0.94 -14.22 -1.48
N GLN A 103 0.19 -14.04 -0.40
CA GLN A 103 0.25 -14.92 0.76
C GLN A 103 -0.23 -16.34 0.44
N GLU A 104 -1.31 -16.48 -0.33
CA GLU A 104 -1.79 -17.79 -0.79
C GLU A 104 -0.75 -18.50 -1.65
N VAL A 105 -0.15 -17.81 -2.61
CA VAL A 105 0.92 -18.39 -3.46
C VAL A 105 2.13 -18.81 -2.63
N LEU A 106 2.54 -18.02 -1.64
CA LEU A 106 3.63 -18.37 -0.74
C LEU A 106 3.31 -19.60 0.10
N GLN A 107 2.09 -19.68 0.67
CA GLN A 107 1.66 -20.83 1.46
C GLN A 107 1.58 -22.11 0.61
N GLU A 108 1.12 -22.01 -0.63
CA GLU A 108 1.07 -23.16 -1.53
C GLU A 108 2.48 -23.63 -1.92
N ALA A 109 3.38 -22.69 -2.25
CA ALA A 109 4.78 -23.00 -2.51
C ALA A 109 5.47 -23.65 -1.30
N GLU A 110 5.18 -23.18 -0.09
CA GLU A 110 5.70 -23.75 1.15
C GLU A 110 5.20 -25.19 1.37
N LYS A 111 3.90 -25.44 1.18
CA LYS A 111 3.33 -26.80 1.28
C LYS A 111 3.96 -27.76 0.28
N ILE A 112 4.13 -27.33 -0.99
CA ILE A 112 4.76 -28.14 -2.02
C ILE A 112 6.21 -28.45 -1.64
N HIS A 113 6.94 -27.44 -1.16
CA HIS A 113 8.32 -27.63 -0.72
C HIS A 113 8.43 -28.59 0.46
N GLN A 114 7.55 -28.45 1.46
CA GLN A 114 7.50 -29.33 2.62
C GLN A 114 7.17 -30.77 2.24
N ALA A 115 6.23 -30.99 1.32
CA ALA A 115 5.90 -32.33 0.81
C ALA A 115 7.07 -32.96 0.04
N SER A 116 7.77 -32.15 -0.77
CA SER A 116 8.97 -32.59 -1.49
C SER A 116 10.10 -32.97 -0.52
N LEU A 117 10.35 -32.14 0.49
CA LEU A 117 11.32 -32.43 1.56
C LEU A 117 10.96 -33.71 2.31
N GLY A 118 9.69 -33.91 2.68
CA GLY A 118 9.22 -35.15 3.29
C GLY A 118 9.53 -36.38 2.43
N THR A 119 9.24 -36.29 1.13
CA THR A 119 9.52 -37.39 0.18
C THR A 119 11.02 -37.71 0.09
N VAL A 120 11.89 -36.69 0.08
CA VAL A 120 13.34 -36.89 0.06
C VAL A 120 13.83 -37.47 1.37
N MET A 121 13.29 -37.00 2.50
CA MET A 121 13.64 -37.51 3.83
C MET A 121 13.26 -38.99 3.98
N ASP A 122 12.08 -39.39 3.51
CA ASP A 122 11.63 -40.79 3.55
C ASP A 122 12.55 -41.69 2.71
N LYS A 123 12.96 -41.24 1.51
CA LYS A 123 13.93 -41.96 0.68
C LYS A 123 15.29 -42.08 1.37
N LEU A 124 15.74 -41.01 2.03
CA LEU A 124 17.00 -41.03 2.76
C LEU A 124 16.97 -42.03 3.92
N VAL A 125 15.90 -42.02 4.72
CA VAL A 125 15.72 -42.98 5.82
C VAL A 125 15.66 -44.42 5.32
N ASN A 126 14.94 -44.67 4.22
CA ASN A 126 14.86 -46.00 3.61
C ASN A 126 16.24 -46.49 3.13
N THR A 127 16.97 -45.66 2.38
CA THR A 127 18.30 -46.01 1.88
C THR A 127 19.31 -46.21 3.01
N GLN A 128 19.22 -45.42 4.09
CA GLN A 128 20.03 -45.62 5.29
C GLN A 128 19.70 -46.95 5.97
N GLY A 129 18.42 -47.33 6.06
CA GLY A 129 17.99 -48.62 6.59
C GLY A 129 18.50 -49.81 5.76
N GLU A 130 18.43 -49.71 4.44
CA GLU A 130 19.01 -50.70 3.52
C GLU A 130 20.53 -50.83 3.70
N LEU A 131 21.24 -49.71 3.80
CA LEU A 131 22.68 -49.69 4.00
C LEU A 131 23.07 -50.36 5.33
N LEU A 132 22.34 -50.09 6.41
CA LEU A 132 22.53 -50.76 7.71
C LEU A 132 22.29 -52.27 7.61
N SER A 133 21.28 -52.71 6.87
CA SER A 133 21.01 -54.13 6.63
C SER A 133 22.17 -54.81 5.88
N ILE A 134 22.67 -54.17 4.82
CA ILE A 134 23.83 -54.65 4.05
C ILE A 134 25.07 -54.71 4.95
N ALA A 135 25.34 -53.67 5.74
CA ALA A 135 26.47 -53.65 6.67
C ALA A 135 26.40 -54.81 7.68
N LYS A 136 25.19 -55.11 8.20
CA LYS A 136 24.98 -56.26 9.10
C LYS A 136 25.22 -57.59 8.40
N GLN A 137 24.73 -57.77 7.17
CA GLN A 137 24.98 -58.98 6.37
C GLN A 137 26.47 -59.15 6.08
N LEU A 138 27.17 -58.07 5.71
CA LEU A 138 28.60 -58.07 5.47
C LEU A 138 29.38 -58.47 6.73
N GLY A 139 28.98 -57.98 7.90
CA GLY A 139 29.56 -58.38 9.19
C GLY A 139 29.40 -59.88 9.46
N ILE A 140 28.20 -60.44 9.22
CA ILE A 140 27.96 -61.88 9.35
C ILE A 140 28.84 -62.67 8.36
N MET A 141 28.89 -62.28 7.09
CA MET A 141 29.71 -62.93 6.08
C MET A 141 31.21 -62.86 6.40
N THR A 142 31.67 -61.75 6.98
CA THR A 142 33.06 -61.58 7.41
C THR A 142 33.38 -62.55 8.56
N ASN A 143 32.50 -62.67 9.55
CA ASN A 143 32.68 -63.64 10.64
C ASN A 143 32.70 -65.08 10.12
N TRP A 144 31.81 -65.44 9.19
CA TRP A 144 31.83 -66.76 8.54
C TRP A 144 33.10 -67.00 7.75
N LYS A 145 33.58 -65.98 7.02
CA LYS A 145 34.85 -66.06 6.30
C LYS A 145 35.99 -66.35 7.26
N ASP A 146 36.07 -65.64 8.38
CA ASP A 146 37.17 -65.76 9.33
C ASP A 146 37.14 -67.10 10.07
N PHE A 147 35.95 -67.60 10.43
CA PHE A 147 35.76 -68.95 10.98
C PHE A 147 36.25 -70.04 10.02
N LEU A 148 35.85 -69.99 8.74
CA LEU A 148 36.29 -70.96 7.74
C LEU A 148 37.80 -70.87 7.46
N GLU A 149 38.38 -69.67 7.58
CA GLU A 149 39.82 -69.45 7.40
C GLU A 149 40.62 -70.03 8.59
N GLU A 150 40.08 -69.98 9.80
CA GLU A 150 40.63 -70.65 10.99
C GLU A 150 40.58 -72.18 10.87
N GLU A 151 39.41 -72.77 10.54
CA GLU A 151 39.29 -74.22 10.31
C GLU A 151 40.23 -74.72 9.19
N LEU A 152 40.35 -73.96 8.11
CA LEU A 152 41.29 -74.28 7.03
C LEU A 152 42.75 -74.25 7.50
N GLN A 153 43.10 -73.33 8.40
CA GLN A 153 44.43 -73.28 8.98
C GLN A 153 44.70 -74.46 9.92
N GLU A 154 43.72 -74.84 10.75
CA GLU A 154 43.83 -76.02 11.62
C GLU A 154 44.03 -77.30 10.81
N THR A 155 43.23 -77.49 9.75
CA THR A 155 43.37 -78.63 8.83
C THR A 155 44.73 -78.60 8.13
N ARG A 156 45.22 -77.44 7.66
CA ARG A 156 46.56 -77.29 7.09
C ARG A 156 47.65 -77.79 8.05
N VAL A 157 47.59 -77.38 9.33
CA VAL A 157 48.54 -77.82 10.36
C VAL A 157 48.45 -79.33 10.60
N ALA A 158 47.24 -79.88 10.66
CA ALA A 158 47.03 -81.32 10.85
C ALA A 158 47.58 -82.15 9.67
N PHE A 159 47.32 -81.72 8.43
CA PHE A 159 47.86 -82.36 7.23
C PHE A 159 49.39 -82.31 7.20
N GLN A 160 49.98 -81.16 7.52
CA GLN A 160 51.43 -81.04 7.57
C GLN A 160 52.04 -81.98 8.61
N LYS A 161 51.40 -82.11 9.78
CA LYS A 161 51.81 -83.06 10.82
C LYS A 161 51.74 -84.52 10.33
N TYR A 162 50.68 -84.89 9.61
CA TYR A 162 50.53 -86.22 9.03
C TYR A 162 51.60 -86.53 7.96
N ILE A 163 51.89 -85.56 7.09
CA ILE A 163 52.94 -85.68 6.05
C ILE A 163 54.30 -85.84 6.71
N ASN A 164 54.63 -84.99 7.68
CA ASN A 164 55.90 -85.06 8.41
C ASN A 164 56.09 -86.42 9.12
N TYR A 165 55.00 -86.99 9.66
CA TYR A 165 55.01 -88.31 10.30
C TYR A 165 55.20 -89.46 9.28
N THR A 166 54.44 -89.44 8.18
CA THR A 166 54.40 -90.53 7.19
C THR A 166 55.63 -90.53 6.28
N PHE A 167 56.16 -89.35 5.98
CA PHE A 167 57.27 -89.14 5.05
C PHE A 167 58.39 -88.30 5.68
N PRO A 168 59.12 -88.81 6.69
CA PRO A 168 60.12 -88.04 7.43
C PRO A 168 61.35 -87.64 6.60
N LYS A 169 61.51 -88.21 5.39
CA LYS A 169 62.58 -87.86 4.44
C LYS A 169 62.22 -86.67 3.53
N LEU A 170 60.96 -86.23 3.53
CA LEU A 170 60.57 -85.00 2.83
C LEU A 170 61.04 -83.80 3.64
N SER A 171 61.69 -82.85 2.96
CA SER A 171 62.07 -81.59 3.58
C SER A 171 60.82 -80.76 3.89
N PRO A 172 60.79 -80.02 5.01
CA PRO A 172 59.71 -79.07 5.31
C PRO A 172 59.46 -78.14 4.12
N GLY A 173 58.20 -77.93 3.74
CA GLY A 173 57.82 -77.07 2.62
C GLY A 173 57.65 -77.78 1.27
N GLN A 174 58.14 -79.00 1.09
CA GLN A 174 58.03 -79.71 -0.19
C GLN A 174 56.59 -80.14 -0.55
N ALA A 175 55.70 -80.22 0.44
CA ALA A 175 54.31 -80.62 0.27
C ALA A 175 53.31 -79.44 0.34
N ASP A 176 53.80 -78.20 0.48
CA ASP A 176 52.96 -77.01 0.67
C ASP A 176 52.05 -76.73 -0.54
N PHE A 177 52.39 -77.28 -1.71
CA PHE A 177 51.56 -77.19 -2.92
C PHE A 177 50.24 -77.95 -2.80
N ILE A 178 50.13 -78.92 -1.88
CA ILE A 178 48.92 -79.74 -1.69
C ILE A 178 47.81 -78.89 -1.05
N LEU A 179 48.18 -78.02 -0.10
CA LEU A 179 47.23 -77.12 0.57
C LEU A 179 47.84 -75.71 0.74
N PRO A 180 48.01 -74.96 -0.37
CA PRO A 180 48.73 -73.70 -0.37
C PRO A 180 48.06 -72.66 0.52
N GLU A 181 48.86 -71.73 1.06
CA GLU A 181 48.36 -70.58 1.80
C GLU A 181 47.59 -69.63 0.88
N ARG A 182 46.57 -68.98 1.44
CA ARG A 182 45.82 -67.96 0.71
C ARG A 182 46.70 -66.72 0.56
N LYS A 183 46.64 -66.06 -0.61
CA LYS A 183 47.32 -64.77 -0.82
C LYS A 183 46.74 -63.74 0.16
N LYS A 184 47.59 -63.08 0.95
CA LYS A 184 47.18 -61.99 1.83
C LYS A 184 46.41 -60.94 1.02
N THR A 185 45.40 -60.35 1.65
CA THR A 185 44.64 -59.23 1.07
C THR A 185 45.63 -58.20 0.53
N PRO A 186 45.55 -57.80 -0.75
CA PRO A 186 46.44 -56.79 -1.32
C PRO A 186 46.42 -55.53 -0.45
N SER A 187 47.58 -54.99 -0.13
CA SER A 187 47.75 -53.81 0.74
C SER A 187 46.93 -52.59 0.28
N ASN A 188 46.57 -52.55 -1.01
CA ASN A 188 45.76 -51.48 -1.62
C ASN A 188 44.28 -51.50 -1.22
N LEU A 189 43.80 -52.57 -0.55
CA LEU A 189 42.42 -52.72 -0.08
C LEU A 189 42.28 -52.57 1.45
N ILE A 190 43.40 -52.43 2.16
CA ILE A 190 43.39 -52.16 3.60
C ILE A 190 43.24 -50.65 3.73
N ALA A 191 42.02 -50.19 4.04
CA ALA A 191 41.83 -48.81 4.46
C ALA A 191 42.66 -48.56 5.73
N PRO A 192 43.46 -47.47 5.81
CA PRO A 192 44.22 -47.16 7.02
C PRO A 192 43.24 -46.95 8.17
N ALA A 193 43.32 -47.82 9.18
CA ALA A 193 42.43 -47.84 10.33
C ALA A 193 42.58 -46.62 11.28
N ASP A 194 43.48 -45.67 10.98
CA ASP A 194 43.88 -44.61 11.92
C ASP A 194 43.38 -43.19 11.56
N LYS A 195 42.32 -43.04 10.77
CA LYS A 195 41.68 -41.71 10.55
C LYS A 195 40.15 -41.73 10.61
N ALA A 196 39.59 -42.47 11.56
CA ALA A 196 38.17 -42.41 11.91
C ALA A 196 37.92 -41.71 13.27
N THR A 197 38.76 -40.74 13.63
CA THR A 197 38.40 -39.67 14.57
C THR A 197 38.48 -38.35 13.81
N LEU A 198 37.33 -37.87 13.35
CA LEU A 198 37.12 -36.50 12.94
C LEU A 198 35.86 -36.02 13.68
N ASP A 199 36.06 -34.91 14.39
CA ASP A 199 35.02 -34.03 14.94
C ASP A 199 33.96 -33.63 13.90
#